data_AF-A0A957JLH1-F1
#
_entry.id   AF-A0A957JLH1-F1
#
_cell.length_a   1.000
_cell.length_b   1.000
_cell.length_c   1.000
_cell.angle_alpha   90.00
_cell.angle_beta   90.00
_cell.angle_gamma   90.00
#
_symmetry.space_group_name_H-M   'P 1'
#
loop_
_entity.id
_entity.type
_entity.pdbx_description
1 polymer ?
#
loop_
_entity_poly.entity_id
_entity_poly.type
_entity_poly.pdbx_seq_one_letter_code
_entity_poly.pdbx_strand_id
1 'polypeptide(L)'
;MNKQIVVETAVLLANQSGSWQTLTLTELAAALDVRVPSLYNHVQGQEGLRRELALYGLEALLTAVRHAAIAKIGQEALVAIAHAYRTFAQANPGIYELTLQAPATDDNELQQLSSELVTLIALLLGSLGLTGDAALHAIRGLRSLLHGFVSLEMGGGFGLPLDLDESFQQMVVVYLQGLVPV
;
A
#
# COMPACT_ATOMS: atom_id res chain seq x y z
N MET A 1 22.89 -1.90 16.47
CA MET A 1 21.86 -2.02 15.42
C MET A 1 20.51 -2.12 16.12
N ASN A 2 19.51 -1.36 15.68
CA ASN A 2 18.13 -1.48 16.18
C ASN A 2 17.25 -2.10 15.09
N LYS A 3 16.03 -2.52 15.44
CA LYS A 3 15.09 -3.16 14.53
C LYS A 3 14.73 -2.28 13.33
N GLN A 4 14.55 -0.97 13.57
CA GLN A 4 14.19 0.00 12.55
C GLN A 4 15.21 0.03 11.40
N ILE A 5 16.51 0.13 11.69
CA ILE A 5 17.58 0.12 10.68
C ILE A 5 17.55 -1.16 9.83
N VAL A 6 17.27 -2.32 10.46
CA VAL A 6 17.16 -3.60 9.74
C VAL A 6 16.00 -3.56 8.75
N VAL A 7 14.84 -3.08 9.19
CA VAL A 7 13.63 -3.00 8.35
C VAL A 7 13.81 -1.97 7.24
N GLU A 8 14.31 -0.77 7.53
CA GLU A 8 14.55 0.28 6.52
C GLU A 8 15.55 -0.18 5.44
N THR A 9 16.60 -0.89 5.84
CA THR A 9 17.56 -1.46 4.88
C THR A 9 16.92 -2.55 4.04
N ALA A 10 16.10 -3.41 4.65
CA ALA A 10 15.35 -4.43 3.93
C ALA A 10 14.35 -3.84 2.93
N VAL A 11 13.64 -2.77 3.30
CA VAL A 11 12.74 -2.03 2.41
C VAL A 11 13.51 -1.48 1.21
N LEU A 12 14.67 -0.87 1.44
CA LEU A 12 15.52 -0.33 0.39
C LEU A 12 15.97 -1.43 -0.59
N LEU A 13 16.43 -2.57 -0.08
CA LEU A 13 16.85 -3.70 -0.91
C LEU A 13 15.67 -4.30 -1.70
N ALA A 14 14.51 -4.51 -1.06
CA ALA A 14 13.31 -5.02 -1.72
C ALA A 14 12.84 -4.08 -2.84
N ASN A 15 12.84 -2.76 -2.61
CA ASN A 15 12.45 -1.78 -3.62
C ASN A 15 13.45 -1.73 -4.78
N GLN A 16 14.75 -1.91 -4.54
CA GLN A 16 15.77 -1.97 -5.59
C GLN A 16 15.62 -3.19 -6.50
N SER A 17 15.26 -4.36 -5.94
CA SER A 17 14.98 -5.56 -6.74
C SER A 17 13.58 -5.57 -7.36
N GLY A 18 12.70 -4.67 -6.93
CA GLY A 18 11.28 -4.65 -7.31
C GLY A 18 10.44 -5.75 -6.67
N SER A 19 11.00 -6.57 -5.78
CA SER A 19 10.28 -7.62 -5.08
C SER A 19 10.93 -8.02 -3.76
N TRP A 20 10.17 -8.06 -2.68
CA TRP A 20 10.64 -8.60 -1.40
C TRP A 20 11.03 -10.08 -1.47
N GLN A 21 10.48 -10.85 -2.43
CA GLN A 21 10.70 -12.30 -2.51
C GLN A 21 12.15 -12.66 -2.84
N THR A 22 12.88 -11.75 -3.49
CA THR A 22 14.29 -11.97 -3.82
C THR A 22 15.21 -11.64 -2.64
N LEU A 23 14.73 -10.94 -1.61
CA LEU A 23 15.54 -10.50 -0.49
C LEU A 23 15.86 -11.66 0.45
N THR A 24 17.14 -11.91 0.68
CA THR A 24 17.61 -12.90 1.67
C THR A 24 18.20 -12.26 2.92
N LEU A 25 18.16 -12.98 4.05
CA LEU A 25 18.85 -12.55 5.28
C LEU A 25 20.36 -12.39 5.10
N THR A 26 20.96 -13.12 4.15
CA THR A 26 22.38 -13.03 3.83
C THR A 26 22.71 -11.70 3.16
N GLU A 27 21.94 -11.30 2.16
CA GLU A 27 22.07 -10.00 1.50
C GLU A 27 21.82 -8.85 2.48
N LEU A 28 20.79 -8.97 3.32
CA LEU A 28 20.50 -7.98 4.34
C LEU A 28 21.64 -7.84 5.36
N ALA A 29 22.20 -8.95 5.83
CA ALA A 29 23.34 -8.93 6.75
C ALA A 29 24.58 -8.29 6.11
N ALA A 30 24.84 -8.62 4.83
CA ALA A 30 25.94 -8.02 4.07
C ALA A 30 25.76 -6.50 3.89
N ALA A 31 24.55 -6.05 3.56
CA ALA A 31 24.24 -4.63 3.41
C ALA A 31 24.38 -3.83 4.73
N LEU A 32 24.17 -4.49 5.86
CA LEU A 32 24.29 -3.93 7.20
C LEU A 32 25.69 -4.08 7.82
N ASP A 33 26.63 -4.71 7.12
CA ASP A 33 27.97 -5.07 7.63
C ASP A 33 27.92 -5.85 8.97
N VAL A 34 27.01 -6.82 9.05
CA VAL A 34 26.84 -7.71 10.21
C VAL A 34 26.80 -9.18 9.79
N ARG A 35 26.87 -10.09 10.76
CA ARG A 35 26.67 -11.51 10.53
C ARG A 35 25.17 -11.84 10.61
N VAL A 36 24.69 -12.79 9.80
CA VAL A 36 23.28 -13.24 9.78
C VAL A 36 22.73 -13.55 11.18
N PRO A 37 23.46 -14.22 12.11
CA PRO A 37 22.97 -14.46 13.46
C PRO A 37 22.58 -13.19 14.24
N SER A 38 23.21 -12.04 13.94
CA SER A 38 22.89 -10.77 14.58
C SER A 38 21.51 -10.23 14.18
N LEU A 39 20.96 -10.63 13.03
CA LEU A 39 19.62 -10.24 12.57
C LEU A 39 18.52 -10.89 13.41
N TYR A 40 18.73 -12.09 13.96
CA TYR A 40 17.71 -12.80 14.75
C TYR A 40 17.37 -12.10 16.07
N ASN A 41 18.20 -11.15 16.52
CA ASN A 41 17.87 -10.27 17.65
C ASN A 41 16.80 -9.24 17.31
N HIS A 42 16.45 -9.07 16.02
CA HIS A 42 15.56 -8.02 15.52
C HIS A 42 14.40 -8.57 14.68
N VAL A 43 14.61 -9.63 13.91
CA VAL A 43 13.59 -10.27 13.06
C VAL A 43 13.60 -11.79 13.20
N GLN A 44 12.42 -12.41 13.21
CA GLN A 44 12.28 -13.86 13.36
C GLN A 44 12.42 -14.58 12.01
N GLY A 45 13.64 -14.55 11.46
CA GLY A 45 13.94 -15.16 10.17
C GLY A 45 13.22 -14.48 8.99
N GLN A 46 13.07 -15.20 7.88
CA GLN A 46 12.49 -14.67 6.66
C GLN A 46 11.02 -14.26 6.84
N GLU A 47 10.25 -15.06 7.56
CA GLU A 47 8.83 -14.79 7.79
C GLU A 47 8.63 -13.60 8.74
N GLY A 48 9.45 -13.50 9.80
CA GLY A 48 9.48 -12.32 10.64
C GLY A 48 9.85 -11.06 9.84
N LEU A 49 10.84 -11.14 8.95
CA LEU A 49 11.20 -10.02 8.08
C LEU A 49 10.05 -9.63 7.15
N ARG A 50 9.36 -10.60 6.52
CA ARG A 50 8.20 -10.37 5.67
C ARG A 50 7.09 -9.62 6.42
N ARG A 51 6.80 -10.02 7.65
CA ARG A 51 5.83 -9.34 8.53
C ARG A 51 6.23 -7.89 8.77
N GLU A 52 7.49 -7.63 9.10
CA GLU A 52 7.97 -6.26 9.36
C GLU A 52 7.93 -5.37 8.11
N LEU A 53 8.23 -5.92 6.94
CA LEU A 53 8.08 -5.20 5.67
C LEU A 53 6.61 -4.88 5.36
N ALA A 54 5.69 -5.80 5.68
CA ALA A 54 4.25 -5.56 5.53
C ALA A 54 3.75 -4.44 6.47
N LEU A 55 4.21 -4.44 7.72
CA LEU A 55 3.91 -3.37 8.69
C LEU A 55 4.40 -2.02 8.18
N TYR A 56 5.68 -1.94 7.83
CA TYR A 56 6.29 -0.73 7.28
C TYR A 56 5.52 -0.22 6.06
N GLY A 57 5.19 -1.11 5.12
CA GLY A 57 4.44 -0.76 3.92
C GLY A 57 3.05 -0.23 4.21
N LEU A 58 2.30 -0.86 5.12
CA LEU A 58 0.96 -0.40 5.50
C LEU A 58 1.00 0.94 6.25
N GLU A 59 1.94 1.14 7.15
CA GLU A 59 2.12 2.42 7.86
C GLU A 59 2.47 3.55 6.88
N ALA A 60 3.38 3.29 5.95
CA ALA A 60 3.79 4.25 4.93
C ALA A 60 2.62 4.59 3.99
N LEU A 61 1.87 3.59 3.53
CA LEU A 61 0.68 3.80 2.72
C LEU A 61 -0.38 4.61 3.48
N LEU A 62 -0.69 4.22 4.72
CA LEU A 62 -1.67 4.90 5.56
C LEU A 62 -1.28 6.36 5.80
N THR A 63 0.00 6.62 6.05
CA THR A 63 0.54 7.99 6.19
C THR A 63 0.36 8.79 4.91
N ALA A 64 0.68 8.21 3.76
CA ALA A 64 0.54 8.87 2.46
C ALA A 64 -0.93 9.24 2.16
N VAL A 65 -1.87 8.31 2.36
CA VAL A 65 -3.30 8.58 2.09
C VAL A 65 -3.90 9.54 3.12
N ARG A 66 -3.50 9.47 4.40
CA ARG A 66 -3.92 10.44 5.42
C ARG A 66 -3.48 11.84 5.05
N HIS A 67 -2.21 12.00 4.67
CA HIS A 67 -1.68 13.29 4.25
C HIS A 67 -2.41 13.84 3.03
N ALA A 68 -2.68 13.00 2.02
CA ALA A 68 -3.40 13.40 0.82
C ALA A 68 -4.84 13.86 1.10
N ALA A 69 -5.49 13.27 2.11
CA ALA A 69 -6.85 13.62 2.52
C ALA A 69 -6.94 14.92 3.35
N ILE A 70 -5.82 15.48 3.84
CA ILE A 70 -5.85 16.70 4.67
C ILE A 70 -6.56 17.84 3.93
N ALA A 71 -7.49 18.49 4.64
CA ALA A 71 -8.29 19.62 4.18
C ALA A 71 -9.14 19.36 2.93
N LYS A 72 -9.45 18.09 2.62
CA LYS A 72 -10.34 17.69 1.53
C LYS A 72 -11.53 16.89 2.06
N ILE A 73 -12.62 16.90 1.31
CA ILE A 73 -13.85 16.14 1.62
C ILE A 73 -14.42 15.50 0.35
N GLY A 74 -15.35 14.55 0.53
CA GLY A 74 -16.11 13.98 -0.59
C GLY A 74 -15.23 13.36 -1.67
N GLN A 75 -15.61 13.60 -2.92
CA GLN A 75 -14.95 13.06 -4.09
C GLN A 75 -13.51 13.57 -4.24
N GLU A 76 -13.24 14.82 -3.86
CA GLU A 76 -11.90 15.41 -3.94
C GLU A 76 -10.90 14.65 -3.06
N ALA A 77 -11.30 14.32 -1.82
CA ALA A 77 -10.47 13.53 -0.92
C ALA A 77 -10.21 12.12 -1.47
N LEU A 78 -11.24 11.47 -2.03
CA LEU A 78 -11.12 10.12 -2.60
C LEU A 78 -10.20 10.08 -3.83
N VAL A 79 -10.25 11.10 -4.69
CA VAL A 79 -9.31 11.27 -5.80
C VAL A 79 -7.89 11.49 -5.28
N ALA A 80 -7.71 12.35 -4.27
CA ALA A 80 -6.39 12.63 -3.71
C ALA A 80 -5.74 11.38 -3.08
N ILE A 81 -6.49 10.58 -2.32
CA ILE A 81 -5.95 9.33 -1.76
C ILE A 81 -5.65 8.29 -2.84
N ALA A 82 -6.41 8.27 -3.94
CA ALA A 82 -6.14 7.36 -5.05
C ALA A 82 -4.78 7.68 -5.69
N HIS A 83 -4.48 8.97 -5.94
CA HIS A 83 -3.17 9.40 -6.43
C HIS A 83 -2.04 9.07 -5.45
N ALA A 84 -2.26 9.29 -4.15
CA ALA A 84 -1.29 8.93 -3.12
C ALA A 84 -1.03 7.41 -3.06
N TYR A 85 -2.08 6.59 -3.23
CA TYR A 85 -1.96 5.14 -3.33
C TYR A 85 -1.09 4.72 -4.52
N ARG A 86 -1.35 5.27 -5.71
CA ARG A 86 -0.56 4.99 -6.93
C ARG A 86 0.90 5.43 -6.75
N THR A 87 1.11 6.65 -6.24
CA THR A 87 2.45 7.19 -5.96
C THR A 87 3.22 6.30 -4.98
N PHE A 88 2.56 5.86 -3.90
CA PHE A 88 3.16 4.95 -2.93
C PHE A 88 3.61 3.64 -3.60
N ALA A 89 2.73 3.03 -4.41
CA ALA A 89 3.04 1.77 -5.07
C ALA A 89 4.22 1.88 -6.03
N GLN A 90 4.26 2.95 -6.84
CA GLN A 90 5.36 3.24 -7.76
C GLN A 90 6.68 3.51 -7.04
N ALA A 91 6.63 4.22 -5.91
CA ALA A 91 7.83 4.52 -5.10
C ALA A 91 8.33 3.31 -4.29
N ASN A 92 7.46 2.31 -4.05
CA ASN A 92 7.74 1.18 -3.18
C ASN A 92 7.42 -0.17 -3.85
N PRO A 93 7.99 -0.46 -5.04
CA PRO A 93 7.62 -1.64 -5.82
C PRO A 93 7.84 -2.95 -5.08
N GLY A 94 8.88 -3.03 -4.25
CA GLY A 94 9.28 -4.25 -3.56
C GLY A 94 8.39 -4.64 -2.39
N ILE A 95 7.78 -3.66 -1.73
CA ILE A 95 6.97 -3.87 -0.52
C ILE A 95 5.48 -3.61 -0.75
N TYR A 96 5.10 -2.98 -1.86
CA TYR A 96 3.71 -2.65 -2.17
C TYR A 96 2.79 -3.87 -2.11
N GLU A 97 3.20 -5.00 -2.70
CA GLU A 97 2.39 -6.22 -2.73
C GLU A 97 2.10 -6.77 -1.32
N LEU A 98 3.00 -6.55 -0.36
CA LEU A 98 2.80 -6.98 1.03
C LEU A 98 1.65 -6.24 1.71
N THR A 99 1.33 -5.03 1.25
CA THR A 99 0.20 -4.23 1.78
C THR A 99 -1.17 -4.70 1.31
N LEU A 100 -1.22 -5.61 0.32
CA LEU A 100 -2.46 -6.09 -0.29
C LEU A 100 -3.04 -7.30 0.44
N GLN A 101 -2.19 -8.05 1.15
CA GLN A 101 -2.56 -9.30 1.79
C GLN A 101 -3.43 -9.05 3.03
N ALA A 102 -4.38 -9.94 3.27
CA ALA A 102 -5.10 -9.95 4.54
C ALA A 102 -4.11 -10.31 5.67
N PRO A 103 -4.08 -9.55 6.77
CA PRO A 103 -3.31 -9.91 7.96
C PRO A 103 -3.68 -11.30 8.48
N ALA A 104 -2.71 -11.98 9.09
CA ALA A 104 -2.99 -13.21 9.83
C ALA A 104 -3.92 -12.92 11.02
N THR A 105 -4.75 -13.89 11.41
CA THR A 105 -5.76 -13.72 12.47
C THR A 105 -5.17 -13.46 13.86
N ASP A 106 -3.91 -13.82 14.08
CA ASP A 106 -3.16 -13.64 15.31
C ASP A 106 -2.25 -12.39 15.29
N ASP A 107 -2.19 -11.66 14.18
CA ASP A 107 -1.38 -10.44 14.04
C ASP A 107 -2.22 -9.18 14.27
N ASN A 108 -2.41 -8.84 15.54
CA ASN A 108 -3.23 -7.69 15.96
C ASN A 108 -2.74 -6.34 15.38
N GLU A 109 -1.44 -6.19 15.20
CA GLU A 109 -0.82 -4.93 14.74
C GLU A 109 -1.12 -4.69 13.26
N LEU A 110 -0.91 -5.70 12.41
CA LEU A 110 -1.28 -5.63 11.00
C LEU A 110 -2.80 -5.50 10.81
N GLN A 111 -3.60 -6.19 11.63
CA GLN A 111 -5.05 -6.05 11.62
C GLN A 111 -5.49 -4.62 11.94
N GLN A 112 -4.89 -4.01 12.95
CA GLN A 112 -5.19 -2.63 13.34
C GLN A 112 -4.90 -1.67 12.18
N LEU A 113 -3.70 -1.70 11.60
CA LEU A 113 -3.33 -0.81 10.49
C LEU A 113 -4.22 -1.02 9.25
N SER A 114 -4.52 -2.28 8.92
CA SER A 114 -5.42 -2.62 7.82
C SER A 114 -6.83 -2.08 8.06
N SER A 115 -7.32 -2.19 9.30
CA SER A 115 -8.62 -1.65 9.72
C SER A 115 -8.64 -0.13 9.67
N GLU A 116 -7.57 0.54 10.08
CA GLU A 116 -7.44 2.00 10.01
C GLU A 116 -7.50 2.51 8.57
N LEU A 117 -6.85 1.83 7.62
CA LEU A 117 -6.94 2.16 6.20
C LEU A 117 -8.37 2.02 5.67
N VAL A 118 -9.03 0.89 5.96
CA VAL A 118 -10.42 0.65 5.55
C VAL A 118 -11.36 1.69 6.17
N THR A 119 -11.17 2.00 7.44
CA THR A 119 -11.98 2.98 8.19
C THR A 119 -11.82 4.38 7.59
N LEU A 120 -10.61 4.80 7.26
CA LEU A 120 -10.36 6.09 6.60
C LEU A 120 -11.15 6.20 5.29
N ILE A 121 -11.07 5.19 4.43
CA ILE A 121 -11.78 5.19 3.13
C ILE A 121 -13.30 5.15 3.36
N ALA A 122 -13.78 4.36 4.32
CA ALA A 122 -15.19 4.29 4.69
C ALA A 122 -15.74 5.64 5.16
N LEU A 123 -14.97 6.39 5.97
CA LEU A 123 -15.35 7.73 6.43
C LEU A 123 -15.48 8.72 5.26
N LEU A 124 -14.54 8.67 4.30
CA LEU A 124 -14.59 9.51 3.11
C LEU A 124 -15.78 9.15 2.21
N LEU A 125 -16.06 7.86 2.02
CA LEU A 125 -17.25 7.39 1.31
C LEU A 125 -18.56 7.76 2.03
N GLY A 126 -18.55 7.79 3.36
CA GLY A 126 -19.67 8.27 4.17
C GLY A 126 -20.06 9.70 3.86
N SER A 127 -19.10 10.57 3.50
CA SER A 127 -19.39 11.93 3.03
C SER A 127 -20.10 11.99 1.67
N LEU A 128 -20.11 10.87 0.92
CA LEU A 128 -20.90 10.66 -0.30
C LEU A 128 -22.21 9.90 -0.05
N GLY A 129 -22.58 9.66 1.22
CA GLY A 129 -23.80 8.93 1.59
C GLY A 129 -23.67 7.40 1.60
N LEU A 130 -22.49 6.85 1.33
CA LEU A 130 -22.25 5.40 1.34
C LEU A 130 -21.87 4.93 2.75
N THR A 131 -22.65 4.00 3.30
CA THR A 131 -22.43 3.45 4.65
C THR A 131 -22.64 1.95 4.68
N GLY A 132 -22.24 1.29 5.76
CA GLY A 132 -22.41 -0.16 5.96
C GLY A 132 -21.81 -0.99 4.83
N ASP A 133 -22.52 -2.04 4.41
CA ASP A 133 -22.08 -2.97 3.37
C ASP A 133 -21.82 -2.28 2.03
N ALA A 134 -22.61 -1.26 1.68
CA ALA A 134 -22.41 -0.50 0.44
C ALA A 134 -21.04 0.19 0.42
N ALA A 135 -20.61 0.79 1.53
CA ALA A 135 -19.27 1.34 1.66
C ALA A 135 -18.19 0.26 1.56
N LEU A 136 -18.38 -0.91 2.18
CA LEU A 136 -17.41 -2.01 2.11
C LEU A 136 -17.28 -2.59 0.69
N HIS A 137 -18.37 -2.72 -0.04
CA HIS A 137 -18.36 -3.10 -1.45
C HIS A 137 -17.65 -2.05 -2.31
N ALA A 138 -17.90 -0.76 -2.06
CA ALA A 138 -17.20 0.34 -2.73
C ALA A 138 -15.69 0.35 -2.43
N ILE A 139 -15.27 0.06 -1.20
CA ILE A 139 -13.85 -0.04 -0.84
C ILE A 139 -13.18 -1.19 -1.60
N ARG A 140 -13.84 -2.36 -1.69
CA ARG A 140 -13.33 -3.49 -2.48
C ARG A 140 -13.19 -3.16 -3.96
N GLY A 141 -14.18 -2.45 -4.52
CA GLY A 141 -14.13 -2.01 -5.90
C GLY A 141 -13.00 -1.01 -6.12
N LEU A 142 -12.91 0.06 -5.32
CA LEU A 142 -11.84 1.06 -5.41
C LEU A 142 -10.47 0.41 -5.32
N ARG A 143 -10.21 -0.41 -4.29
CA ARG A 143 -8.92 -1.08 -4.11
C ARG A 143 -8.54 -1.98 -5.28
N SER A 144 -9.51 -2.74 -5.81
CA SER A 144 -9.28 -3.60 -6.98
C SER A 144 -8.90 -2.78 -8.21
N LEU A 145 -9.58 -1.65 -8.41
CA LEU A 145 -9.43 -0.78 -9.56
C LEU A 145 -8.08 -0.05 -9.53
N LEU A 146 -7.70 0.48 -8.37
CA LEU A 146 -6.38 1.08 -8.13
C LEU A 146 -5.25 0.06 -8.31
N HIS A 147 -5.39 -1.13 -7.70
CA HIS A 147 -4.40 -2.19 -7.84
C HIS A 147 -4.24 -2.64 -9.29
N GLY A 148 -5.34 -2.83 -10.02
CA GLY A 148 -5.32 -3.22 -11.43
C GLY A 148 -4.57 -2.20 -12.30
N PHE A 149 -4.83 -0.90 -12.10
CA PHE A 149 -4.11 0.15 -12.82
C PHE A 149 -2.61 0.15 -12.50
N VAL A 150 -2.25 0.13 -11.21
CA VAL A 150 -0.86 0.10 -10.74
C VAL A 150 -0.12 -1.13 -11.28
N SER A 151 -0.74 -2.31 -11.21
CA SER A 151 -0.17 -3.56 -11.70
C SER A 151 0.12 -3.51 -13.21
N LEU A 152 -0.84 -3.02 -14.00
CA LEU A 152 -0.66 -2.83 -15.44
C LEU A 152 0.40 -1.79 -15.75
N GLU A 153 0.41 -0.67 -15.06
CA GLU A 153 1.39 0.40 -15.25
C GLU A 153 2.82 -0.06 -14.97
N MET A 154 3.04 -0.67 -13.79
CA MET A 154 4.36 -1.18 -13.39
C MET A 154 4.84 -2.31 -14.29
N GLY A 155 3.91 -3.11 -14.82
CA GLY A 155 4.20 -4.15 -15.80
C GLY A 155 4.39 -3.65 -17.24
N GLY A 156 4.29 -2.34 -17.51
CA GLY A 156 4.38 -1.79 -18.86
C GLY A 156 3.19 -2.14 -19.77
N GLY A 157 2.05 -2.51 -19.20
CA GLY A 157 0.84 -2.94 -19.92
C GLY A 157 0.10 -1.83 -20.66
N PHE A 158 0.40 -0.55 -20.39
CA PHE A 158 -0.19 0.58 -21.10
C PHE A 158 0.67 1.02 -22.29
N GLY A 159 0.50 0.34 -23.43
CA GLY A 159 1.27 0.61 -24.66
C GLY A 159 0.68 1.66 -25.62
N LEU A 160 -0.50 2.21 -25.31
CA LEU A 160 -1.15 3.25 -26.14
C LEU A 160 -0.57 4.64 -25.81
N PRO A 161 -0.50 5.58 -26.78
CA PRO A 161 0.10 6.90 -26.58
C PRO A 161 -0.86 7.87 -25.88
N LEU A 162 -1.34 7.49 -24.70
CA LEU A 162 -2.19 8.32 -23.84
C LEU A 162 -1.45 8.65 -22.55
N ASP A 163 -1.78 9.81 -21.97
CA ASP A 163 -1.26 10.20 -20.68
C ASP A 163 -1.83 9.30 -19.57
N LEU A 164 -0.96 8.73 -18.75
CA LEU A 164 -1.36 7.79 -17.70
C LEU A 164 -1.99 8.50 -16.51
N ASP A 165 -1.61 9.75 -16.24
CA ASP A 165 -2.20 10.52 -15.15
C ASP A 165 -3.64 10.94 -15.49
N GLU A 166 -3.88 11.33 -16.74
CA GLU A 166 -5.23 11.56 -17.26
C GLU A 166 -6.07 10.28 -17.20
N SER A 167 -5.54 9.16 -17.70
CA SER A 167 -6.23 7.87 -17.70
C SER A 167 -6.61 7.43 -16.28
N PHE A 168 -5.68 7.57 -15.33
CA PHE A 168 -5.90 7.26 -13.92
C PHE A 168 -6.95 8.20 -13.29
N GLN A 169 -6.85 9.50 -13.54
CA GLN A 169 -7.81 10.50 -13.05
C GLN A 169 -9.23 10.18 -13.54
N GLN A 170 -9.40 9.97 -14.85
CA GLN A 170 -10.69 9.65 -15.45
C GLN A 170 -11.27 8.36 -14.85
N MET A 171 -10.45 7.32 -14.75
CA MET A 171 -10.82 6.03 -14.18
C MET A 171 -11.36 6.16 -12.75
N VAL A 172 -10.66 6.89 -11.87
CA VAL A 172 -11.09 7.11 -10.49
C VAL A 172 -12.38 7.95 -10.44
N VAL A 173 -12.45 9.03 -11.22
CA VAL A 173 -13.63 9.91 -11.25
C VAL A 173 -14.87 9.16 -11.73
N VAL A 174 -14.77 8.37 -12.81
CA VAL A 174 -15.87 7.57 -13.35
C VAL A 174 -16.34 6.55 -12.32
N TYR A 175 -15.41 5.87 -11.63
CA TYR A 175 -15.76 4.94 -10.57
C TYR A 175 -16.55 5.63 -9.46
N LEU A 176 -16.06 6.76 -8.95
CA LEU A 176 -16.72 7.51 -7.87
C LEU A 176 -18.09 8.06 -8.28
N GLN A 177 -18.25 8.54 -9.51
CA GLN A 177 -19.54 8.98 -10.05
C GLN A 177 -20.55 7.83 -10.11
N GLY A 178 -20.11 6.62 -10.46
CA GLY A 178 -20.97 5.44 -10.50
C GLY A 178 -21.43 4.93 -9.12
N LEU A 179 -20.82 5.40 -8.03
CA LEU A 179 -21.19 5.00 -6.67
C LEU A 179 -22.29 5.86 -6.04
N VAL A 180 -22.46 7.10 -6.50
CA VAL A 180 -23.48 8.01 -5.97
C VAL A 180 -24.76 7.80 -6.79
N PRO A 181 -25.89 7.39 -6.18
CA PRO A 181 -27.16 7.32 -6.89
C PRO A 181 -27.52 8.71 -7.44
N VAL A 182 -27.90 8.76 -8.72
CA VAL A 182 -28.47 9.97 -9.36
C VAL A 182 -29.85 10.27 -8.78
#